data_AF-A0A7Y3IAR1-F1
#
_entry.id   AF-A0A7Y3IAR1-F1
#
_cell.length_a   1.000
_cell.length_b   1.000
_cell.length_c   1.000
_cell.angle_alpha   90.00
_cell.angle_beta   90.00
_cell.angle_gamma   90.00
#
_symmetry.space_group_name_H-M   'P 1'
#
loop_
_entity.id
_entity.type
_entity.pdbx_description
1 polymer ?
#
loop_
_entity_poly.entity_id
_entity_poly.type
_entity_poly.pdbx_seq_one_letter_code
_entity_poly.pdbx_strand_id
1 'polypeptide(L)'
;MRRMNRITVMGLPALLVLAACESNTEPELGGMDDNLGVEAMTEVQSSVDDELNGALIEELRYALDAEGAASAALVSEAEIAFAAAADAYASGDAATAQTKADEARLALGQAWMDGLGDVGLDELFERAYHLRETLAVENDCVRNIDRVLSIIDRLIRQAEQAAEAGNKRRAAAYLLLVGQVVDRACVDVDIDRDNFRAVARFAMARANNAVDLSARMLPDDATNTQLRLLHRAEHLAEWAERAFQNHRFRRAFALARRAEIVALRAVIDIDGVQDEEIRSVYEVAETLLEEASGIEDPTEVQQRLINMAEKLFQAGVERLEAGNVRGILALWRSAVVSMVALG
;
A
#
# COMPACT_ATOMS: atom_id res chain seq x y z
N MET A 1 15.04 -16.05 23.49
CA MET A 1 15.60 -16.74 22.31
C MET A 1 14.47 -16.96 21.29
N ARG A 2 14.13 -15.94 20.49
CA ARG A 2 13.21 -16.09 19.36
C ARG A 2 13.97 -16.79 18.22
N ARG A 3 13.40 -17.85 17.65
CA ARG A 3 13.98 -18.56 16.49
C ARG A 3 13.86 -17.64 15.28
N MET A 4 14.99 -17.17 14.75
CA MET A 4 15.03 -16.64 13.38
C MET A 4 14.62 -17.78 12.44
N ASN A 5 13.42 -17.69 11.88
CA ASN A 5 13.02 -18.55 10.77
C ASN A 5 13.90 -18.15 9.59
N ARG A 6 14.89 -19.00 9.25
CA ARG A 6 15.59 -18.92 7.97
C ARG A 6 14.55 -19.07 6.87
N ILE A 7 14.29 -18.00 6.13
CA ILE A 7 13.53 -18.05 4.90
C ILE A 7 14.39 -18.85 3.91
N THR A 8 13.92 -20.04 3.54
CA THR A 8 14.57 -20.84 2.49
C THR A 8 14.44 -20.09 1.17
N VAL A 9 15.54 -19.48 0.71
CA VAL A 9 15.67 -18.91 -0.63
C VAL A 9 15.55 -20.05 -1.65
N MET A 10 14.34 -20.28 -2.18
CA MET A 10 14.13 -21.09 -3.38
C MET A 10 12.89 -20.63 -4.16
N GLY A 11 13.14 -20.15 -5.38
CA GLY A 11 12.15 -20.08 -6.46
C GLY A 11 12.31 -18.89 -7.40
N LEU A 12 13.05 -19.11 -8.51
CA LEU A 12 13.12 -18.28 -9.72
C LEU A 12 11.78 -17.77 -10.34
N PRO A 13 10.57 -18.32 -10.10
CA PRO A 13 9.36 -17.84 -10.80
C PRO A 13 8.96 -16.39 -10.46
N ALA A 14 9.44 -15.85 -9.33
CA ALA A 14 9.04 -14.50 -8.92
C ALA A 14 9.50 -13.37 -9.83
N LEU A 15 10.59 -13.60 -10.56
CA LEU A 15 11.30 -12.55 -11.27
C LEU A 15 11.28 -12.68 -12.79
N LEU A 16 10.71 -13.77 -13.33
CA LEU A 16 10.30 -13.76 -14.74
C LEU A 16 9.25 -12.67 -15.00
N VAL A 17 8.53 -12.20 -13.98
CA VAL A 17 7.58 -11.08 -14.04
C VAL A 17 8.26 -9.73 -14.21
N LEU A 18 9.34 -9.47 -13.46
CA LEU A 18 10.13 -8.25 -13.59
C LEU A 18 10.92 -8.21 -14.91
N ALA A 19 11.12 -9.37 -15.57
CA ALA A 19 11.74 -9.45 -16.90
C ALA A 19 10.73 -9.47 -18.06
N ALA A 20 9.49 -9.91 -17.85
CA ALA A 20 8.47 -10.02 -18.90
C ALA A 20 7.65 -8.73 -19.13
N CYS A 21 7.77 -7.73 -18.25
CA CYS A 21 7.06 -6.45 -18.41
C CYS A 21 7.75 -5.48 -19.38
N GLU A 22 8.95 -5.79 -19.89
CA GLU A 22 9.72 -4.93 -20.81
C GLU A 22 9.39 -5.12 -22.31
N SER A 23 8.51 -6.06 -22.68
CA SER A 23 8.15 -6.28 -24.09
C SER A 23 6.65 -6.21 -24.33
N ASN A 24 6.12 -5.01 -24.59
CA ASN A 24 4.85 -4.85 -25.30
C ASN A 24 4.82 -3.52 -26.07
N THR A 25 5.11 -3.59 -27.36
CA THR A 25 4.64 -2.59 -28.34
C THR A 25 3.13 -2.76 -28.50
N GLU A 26 2.34 -1.81 -28.00
CA GLU A 26 0.91 -1.72 -28.30
C GLU A 26 0.66 -0.90 -29.58
N PRO A 27 -0.40 -1.20 -30.34
CA PRO A 27 -0.83 -0.39 -31.47
C PRO A 27 -1.57 0.87 -30.99
N GLU A 28 -1.24 2.01 -31.59
CA GLU A 28 -1.94 3.28 -31.35
C GLU A 28 -3.43 3.16 -31.73
N LEU A 29 -4.32 3.28 -30.74
CA LEU A 29 -5.74 3.53 -30.95
C LEU A 29 -6.06 4.93 -30.43
N GLY A 30 -6.37 5.83 -31.36
CA GLY A 30 -6.76 7.20 -31.08
C GLY A 30 -8.23 7.32 -30.67
N GLY A 31 -8.53 8.32 -29.81
CA GLY A 31 -9.90 8.73 -29.48
C GLY A 31 -9.96 9.45 -28.14
N MET A 32 -10.00 10.79 -28.15
CA MET A 32 -9.92 11.65 -26.97
C MET A 32 -11.20 11.69 -26.10
N ASP A 33 -12.20 10.83 -26.37
CA ASP A 33 -13.47 10.74 -25.63
C ASP A 33 -13.69 9.36 -24.94
N ASP A 34 -12.81 8.39 -25.18
CA ASP A 34 -12.88 7.06 -24.52
C ASP A 34 -12.28 7.08 -23.09
N ASN A 35 -11.48 8.08 -22.74
CA ASN A 35 -10.74 8.10 -21.47
C ASN A 35 -11.66 8.17 -20.23
N LEU A 36 -12.79 8.87 -20.30
CA LEU A 36 -13.75 8.97 -19.19
C LEU A 36 -14.46 7.62 -18.92
N GLY A 37 -14.79 6.88 -19.98
CA GLY A 37 -15.44 5.57 -19.87
C GLY A 37 -14.51 4.52 -19.27
N VAL A 38 -13.24 4.52 -19.68
CA VAL A 38 -12.27 3.55 -19.16
C VAL A 38 -11.87 3.89 -17.71
N GLU A 39 -11.79 5.17 -17.31
CA GLU A 39 -11.50 5.58 -15.93
C GLU A 39 -12.59 5.16 -14.95
N ALA A 40 -13.86 5.41 -15.30
CA ALA A 40 -14.99 4.93 -14.52
C ALA A 40 -14.96 3.40 -14.39
N MET A 41 -14.54 2.69 -15.46
CA MET A 41 -14.40 1.24 -15.41
C MET A 41 -13.29 0.76 -14.46
N THR A 42 -12.14 1.45 -14.41
CA THR A 42 -11.05 1.11 -13.46
C THR A 42 -11.47 1.32 -12.01
N GLU A 43 -12.20 2.39 -11.71
CA GLU A 43 -12.74 2.65 -10.37
C GLU A 43 -13.78 1.59 -9.98
N VAL A 44 -14.75 1.30 -10.86
CA VAL A 44 -15.75 0.24 -10.64
C VAL A 44 -15.07 -1.12 -10.43
N GLN A 45 -14.09 -1.49 -11.26
CA GLN A 45 -13.37 -2.75 -11.15
C GLN A 45 -12.60 -2.87 -9.83
N SER A 46 -11.95 -1.79 -9.40
CA SER A 46 -11.27 -1.74 -8.09
C SER A 46 -12.26 -1.86 -6.92
N SER A 47 -13.52 -1.49 -7.16
CA SER A 47 -14.59 -1.53 -6.17
C SER A 47 -15.25 -2.89 -5.97
N VAL A 48 -15.11 -3.81 -6.94
CA VAL A 48 -15.78 -5.11 -6.93
C VAL A 48 -14.79 -6.27 -6.76
N ASP A 49 -13.53 -5.97 -6.50
CA ASP A 49 -12.53 -7.00 -6.17
C ASP A 49 -12.69 -7.40 -4.69
N ASP A 50 -13.36 -8.52 -4.47
CA ASP A 50 -13.65 -9.07 -3.12
C ASP A 50 -12.39 -9.27 -2.26
N GLU A 51 -11.24 -9.60 -2.87
CA GLU A 51 -9.99 -9.77 -2.12
C GLU A 51 -9.45 -8.44 -1.61
N LEU A 52 -9.49 -7.39 -2.44
CA LEU A 52 -9.03 -6.06 -2.08
C LEU A 52 -9.98 -5.37 -1.10
N ASN A 53 -11.29 -5.50 -1.33
CA ASN A 53 -12.32 -5.03 -0.40
C ASN A 53 -12.19 -5.73 0.95
N GLY A 54 -11.97 -7.05 0.93
CA GLY A 54 -11.73 -7.84 2.12
C GLY A 54 -10.51 -7.38 2.90
N ALA A 55 -9.40 -7.03 2.25
CA ALA A 55 -8.20 -6.49 2.91
C ALA A 55 -8.50 -5.16 3.64
N LEU A 56 -9.26 -4.28 2.98
CA LEU A 56 -9.63 -2.98 3.54
C LEU A 56 -10.56 -3.12 4.76
N ILE A 57 -11.57 -3.99 4.67
CA ILE A 57 -12.49 -4.27 5.79
C ILE A 57 -11.74 -4.87 6.99
N GLU A 58 -10.83 -5.82 6.73
CA GLU A 58 -10.01 -6.43 7.77
C GLU A 58 -9.19 -5.36 8.50
N GLU A 59 -8.43 -4.57 7.75
CA GLU A 59 -7.65 -3.47 8.32
C GLU A 59 -8.47 -2.58 9.24
N LEU A 60 -9.66 -2.17 8.77
CA LEU A 60 -10.52 -1.29 9.54
C LEU A 60 -11.07 -1.96 10.80
N ARG A 61 -11.49 -3.23 10.73
CA ARG A 61 -11.93 -3.98 11.92
C ARG A 61 -10.89 -3.96 13.03
N TYR A 62 -9.63 -4.14 12.66
CA TYR A 62 -8.55 -4.13 13.64
C TYR A 62 -8.26 -2.73 14.18
N ALA A 63 -8.24 -1.72 13.30
CA ALA A 63 -8.08 -0.33 13.73
C ALA A 63 -9.19 0.11 14.71
N LEU A 64 -10.38 -0.47 14.57
CA LEU A 64 -11.57 -0.19 15.37
C LEU A 64 -11.78 -1.15 16.55
N ASP A 65 -10.89 -2.12 16.80
CA ASP A 65 -11.09 -3.16 17.83
C ASP A 65 -11.12 -2.59 19.27
N ALA A 66 -10.92 -1.28 19.44
CA ALA A 66 -11.11 -0.52 20.67
C ALA A 66 -12.46 0.24 20.76
N GLU A 67 -13.25 0.31 19.69
CA GLU A 67 -14.41 1.20 19.58
C GLU A 67 -15.73 0.44 19.32
N GLY A 68 -16.79 0.88 20.00
CA GLY A 68 -18.04 0.14 20.24
C GLY A 68 -18.88 -0.28 19.02
N ALA A 69 -20.06 -0.83 19.32
CA ALA A 69 -20.97 -1.48 18.36
C ALA A 69 -21.38 -0.67 17.11
N ALA A 70 -21.26 0.68 17.13
CA ALA A 70 -21.60 1.55 16.00
C ALA A 70 -20.63 1.37 14.82
N SER A 71 -19.32 1.27 15.10
CA SER A 71 -18.28 1.02 14.10
C SER A 71 -18.45 -0.35 13.43
N ALA A 72 -18.84 -1.36 14.20
CA ALA A 72 -19.13 -2.70 13.66
C ALA A 72 -20.34 -2.71 12.71
N ALA A 73 -21.37 -1.89 12.96
CA ALA A 73 -22.54 -1.79 12.09
C ALA A 73 -22.16 -1.18 10.73
N LEU A 74 -21.38 -0.10 10.71
CA LEU A 74 -20.90 0.54 9.47
C LEU A 74 -20.00 -0.39 8.65
N VAL A 75 -19.14 -1.18 9.30
CA VAL A 75 -18.35 -2.21 8.61
C VAL A 75 -19.26 -3.26 7.96
N SER A 76 -20.31 -3.70 8.65
CA SER A 76 -21.28 -4.65 8.09
C SER A 76 -22.09 -4.04 6.93
N GLU A 77 -22.47 -2.76 7.02
CA GLU A 77 -23.12 -2.03 5.92
C GLU A 77 -22.21 -1.97 4.69
N ALA A 78 -20.92 -1.69 4.89
CA ALA A 78 -19.94 -1.69 3.81
C ALA A 78 -19.78 -3.06 3.15
N GLU A 79 -19.74 -4.15 3.92
CA GLU A 79 -19.69 -5.52 3.39
C GLU A 79 -20.89 -5.83 2.50
N ILE A 80 -22.10 -5.48 2.96
CA ILE A 80 -23.34 -5.68 2.19
C ILE A 80 -23.31 -4.85 0.89
N ALA A 81 -22.86 -3.60 0.98
CA ALA A 81 -22.81 -2.70 -0.17
C ALA A 81 -21.74 -3.15 -1.20
N PHE A 82 -20.57 -3.62 -0.78
CA PHE A 82 -19.58 -4.19 -1.71
C PHE A 82 -20.09 -5.47 -2.39
N ALA A 83 -20.78 -6.36 -1.66
CA ALA A 83 -21.39 -7.54 -2.26
C ALA A 83 -22.45 -7.16 -3.31
N ALA A 84 -23.31 -6.17 -3.00
CA ALA A 84 -24.28 -5.65 -3.96
C ALA A 84 -23.63 -4.98 -5.18
N ALA A 85 -22.46 -4.33 -5.00
CA ALA A 85 -21.69 -3.77 -6.09
C ALA A 85 -21.16 -4.86 -7.03
N ALA A 86 -20.64 -5.96 -6.47
CA ALA A 86 -20.16 -7.10 -7.23
C ALA A 86 -21.29 -7.78 -8.02
N ASP A 87 -22.45 -7.99 -7.40
CA ASP A 87 -23.63 -8.57 -8.07
C ASP A 87 -24.13 -7.69 -9.24
N ALA A 88 -24.18 -6.37 -9.04
CA ALA A 88 -24.56 -5.42 -10.08
C ALA A 88 -23.55 -5.42 -11.24
N TYR A 89 -22.26 -5.44 -10.94
CA TYR A 89 -21.20 -5.51 -11.96
C TYR A 89 -21.26 -6.81 -12.75
N ALA A 90 -21.45 -7.96 -12.09
CA ALA A 90 -21.62 -9.26 -12.73
C ALA A 90 -22.84 -9.30 -13.67
N SER A 91 -23.87 -8.50 -13.39
CA SER A 91 -25.07 -8.36 -14.21
C SER A 91 -24.93 -7.34 -15.36
N GLY A 92 -23.78 -6.68 -15.48
CA GLY A 92 -23.52 -5.62 -16.48
C GLY A 92 -24.09 -4.25 -16.11
N ASP A 93 -24.58 -4.07 -14.88
CA ASP A 93 -25.09 -2.79 -14.38
C ASP A 93 -23.98 -1.98 -13.69
N ALA A 94 -23.12 -1.37 -14.50
CA ALA A 94 -21.99 -0.58 -14.01
C ALA A 94 -22.41 0.63 -13.16
N ALA A 95 -23.58 1.23 -13.44
CA ALA A 95 -24.05 2.41 -12.70
C ALA A 95 -24.48 2.03 -11.27
N THR A 96 -25.22 0.93 -11.11
CA THR A 96 -25.56 0.41 -9.79
C THR A 96 -24.32 -0.09 -9.06
N ALA A 97 -23.39 -0.76 -9.75
CA ALA A 97 -22.13 -1.21 -9.16
C ALA A 97 -21.33 -0.03 -8.56
N GLN A 98 -21.16 1.06 -9.32
CA GLN A 98 -20.49 2.27 -8.84
C GLN A 98 -21.22 2.87 -7.62
N THR A 99 -22.54 2.99 -7.70
CA THR A 99 -23.33 3.56 -6.60
C THR A 99 -23.14 2.76 -5.30
N LYS A 100 -23.18 1.43 -5.38
CA LYS A 100 -22.99 0.54 -4.22
C LYS A 100 -21.56 0.53 -3.70
N ALA A 101 -20.57 0.63 -4.57
CA ALA A 101 -19.19 0.82 -4.19
C ALA A 101 -18.97 2.12 -3.39
N ASP A 102 -19.58 3.22 -3.84
CA ASP A 102 -19.47 4.52 -3.17
C ASP A 102 -20.20 4.52 -1.82
N GLU A 103 -21.38 3.89 -1.73
CA GLU A 103 -22.07 3.65 -0.46
C GLU A 103 -21.16 2.89 0.52
N ALA A 104 -20.50 1.82 0.07
CA ALA A 104 -19.60 1.02 0.89
C ALA A 104 -18.41 1.83 1.41
N ARG A 105 -17.73 2.58 0.54
CA ARG A 105 -16.61 3.45 0.94
C ARG A 105 -17.03 4.56 1.87
N LEU A 106 -18.22 5.14 1.67
CA LEU A 106 -18.74 6.16 2.56
C LEU A 106 -19.05 5.57 3.94
N ALA A 107 -19.53 4.32 4.03
CA ALA A 107 -19.71 3.63 5.31
C ALA A 107 -18.36 3.34 5.99
N LEU A 108 -17.36 2.82 5.25
CA LEU A 108 -16.01 2.63 5.79
C LEU A 108 -15.34 3.94 6.20
N GLY A 109 -15.49 4.99 5.40
CA GLY A 109 -14.98 6.32 5.70
C GLY A 109 -15.62 6.88 6.97
N GLN A 110 -16.92 6.66 7.19
CA GLN A 110 -17.56 7.04 8.45
C GLN A 110 -17.01 6.24 9.62
N ALA A 111 -16.90 4.92 9.50
CA ALA A 111 -16.36 4.06 10.55
C ALA A 111 -14.90 4.44 10.91
N TRP A 112 -14.11 4.80 9.90
CA TRP A 112 -12.75 5.31 10.10
C TRP A 112 -12.74 6.63 10.89
N MET A 113 -13.62 7.56 10.56
CA MET A 113 -13.73 8.85 11.26
C MET A 113 -14.26 8.69 12.69
N ASP A 114 -15.23 7.81 12.90
CA ASP A 114 -15.76 7.51 14.24
C ASP A 114 -14.65 6.92 15.11
N GLY A 115 -13.86 6.01 14.53
CA GLY A 115 -12.74 5.29 15.15
C GLY A 115 -11.49 6.07 15.50
N LEU A 116 -11.04 6.90 14.56
CA LEU A 116 -9.70 7.48 14.58
C LEU A 116 -9.72 9.01 14.50
N GLY A 117 -10.88 9.60 14.24
CA GLY A 117 -11.03 11.05 14.09
C GLY A 117 -10.06 11.63 13.04
N ASP A 118 -9.52 12.80 13.34
CA ASP A 118 -8.65 13.55 12.42
C ASP A 118 -7.30 12.87 12.20
N VAL A 119 -6.75 12.24 13.23
CA VAL A 119 -5.53 11.42 13.13
C VAL A 119 -5.69 10.30 12.09
N GLY A 120 -6.88 9.72 12.02
CA GLY A 120 -7.22 8.73 11.00
C GLY A 120 -7.31 9.30 9.60
N LEU A 121 -7.80 10.52 9.44
CA LEU A 121 -7.85 11.18 8.13
C LEU A 121 -6.45 11.53 7.63
N ASP A 122 -5.59 12.06 8.51
CA ASP A 122 -4.20 12.38 8.21
C ASP A 122 -3.42 11.10 7.82
N GLU A 123 -3.69 9.98 8.49
CA GLU A 123 -3.17 8.66 8.08
C GLU A 123 -3.50 8.33 6.63
N LEU A 124 -4.75 8.54 6.24
CA LEU A 124 -5.23 8.19 4.91
C LEU A 124 -4.61 9.09 3.84
N PHE A 125 -4.40 10.38 4.13
CA PHE A 125 -3.68 11.30 3.24
C PHE A 125 -2.24 10.86 3.05
N GLU A 126 -1.50 10.65 4.13
CA GLU A 126 -0.10 10.23 4.06
C GLU A 126 0.05 8.89 3.34
N ARG A 127 -0.89 7.96 3.55
CA ARG A 127 -0.94 6.72 2.77
C ARG A 127 -1.15 6.99 1.28
N ALA A 128 -2.11 7.84 0.91
CA ALA A 128 -2.37 8.14 -0.49
C ALA A 128 -1.15 8.78 -1.17
N TYR A 129 -0.50 9.73 -0.49
CA TYR A 129 0.76 10.33 -0.94
C TYR A 129 1.87 9.30 -1.06
N HIS A 130 2.05 8.44 -0.06
CA HIS A 130 3.03 7.35 -0.10
C HIS A 130 2.83 6.43 -1.30
N LEU A 131 1.59 6.00 -1.55
CA LEU A 131 1.27 5.12 -2.66
C LEU A 131 1.56 5.79 -4.00
N ARG A 132 1.16 7.06 -4.16
CA ARG A 132 1.43 7.88 -5.35
C ARG A 132 2.92 8.01 -5.61
N GLU A 133 3.67 8.35 -4.58
CA GLU A 133 5.11 8.57 -4.65
C GLU A 133 5.90 7.30 -4.93
N THR A 134 5.50 6.19 -4.30
CA THR A 134 6.08 4.87 -4.54
C THR A 134 5.87 4.46 -5.98
N LEU A 135 4.64 4.59 -6.49
CA LEU A 135 4.32 4.24 -7.87
C LEU A 135 5.09 5.07 -8.90
N ALA A 136 5.46 6.31 -8.59
CA ALA A 136 6.29 7.11 -9.48
C ALA A 136 7.72 6.55 -9.66
N VAL A 137 8.20 5.72 -8.72
CA VAL A 137 9.54 5.12 -8.74
C VAL A 137 9.50 3.62 -9.05
N GLU A 138 8.58 2.89 -8.42
CA GLU A 138 8.36 1.44 -8.56
C GLU A 138 7.03 1.20 -9.29
N ASN A 139 7.09 1.25 -10.63
CA ASN A 139 5.92 1.05 -11.50
C ASN A 139 5.96 -0.26 -12.30
N ASP A 140 6.91 -1.15 -12.02
CA ASP A 140 7.04 -2.43 -12.73
C ASP A 140 5.77 -3.30 -12.62
N CYS A 141 4.95 -3.09 -11.58
CA CYS A 141 3.64 -3.74 -11.43
C CYS A 141 2.49 -3.02 -12.14
N VAL A 142 2.69 -1.96 -12.93
CA VAL A 142 1.59 -1.15 -13.50
C VAL A 142 1.79 -0.93 -15.00
N ARG A 143 0.84 -1.42 -15.81
CA ARG A 143 0.88 -1.28 -17.29
C ARG A 143 0.68 0.15 -17.82
N ASN A 144 -0.08 0.98 -17.11
CA ASN A 144 -0.37 2.35 -17.53
C ASN A 144 -0.20 3.30 -16.34
N ILE A 145 1.07 3.53 -15.99
CA ILE A 145 1.45 4.28 -14.79
C ILE A 145 0.92 5.71 -14.82
N ASP A 146 1.04 6.41 -15.95
CA ASP A 146 0.60 7.80 -16.09
C ASP A 146 -0.89 7.95 -15.80
N ARG A 147 -1.70 6.99 -16.28
CA ARG A 147 -3.13 7.00 -16.03
C ARG A 147 -3.48 6.69 -14.57
N VAL A 148 -2.81 5.72 -13.96
CA VAL A 148 -3.01 5.39 -12.54
C VAL A 148 -2.62 6.59 -11.66
N LEU A 149 -1.49 7.24 -11.93
CA LEU A 149 -1.07 8.45 -11.24
C LEU A 149 -2.07 9.60 -11.43
N SER A 150 -2.61 9.79 -12.63
CA SER A 150 -3.66 10.80 -12.90
C SER A 150 -4.93 10.56 -12.06
N ILE A 151 -5.38 9.31 -11.95
CA ILE A 151 -6.53 8.92 -11.11
C ILE A 151 -6.22 9.22 -9.64
N ILE A 152 -5.03 8.84 -9.15
CA ILE A 152 -4.62 9.08 -7.76
C ILE A 152 -4.56 10.58 -7.46
N ASP A 153 -3.90 11.38 -8.30
CA ASP A 153 -3.77 12.83 -8.13
C ASP A 153 -5.16 13.51 -8.17
N ARG A 154 -6.10 13.01 -8.98
CA ARG A 154 -7.51 13.46 -8.95
C ARG A 154 -8.18 13.14 -7.62
N LEU A 155 -8.09 11.91 -7.14
CA LEU A 155 -8.74 11.46 -5.92
C LEU A 155 -8.19 12.18 -4.67
N ILE A 156 -6.88 12.40 -4.61
CA ILE A 156 -6.25 13.20 -3.55
C ILE A 156 -6.82 14.62 -3.54
N ARG A 157 -6.86 15.31 -4.69
CA ARG A 157 -7.47 16.66 -4.77
C ARG A 157 -8.94 16.67 -4.36
N GLN A 158 -9.71 15.65 -4.73
CA GLN A 158 -11.11 15.53 -4.30
C GLN A 158 -11.23 15.29 -2.79
N ALA A 159 -10.31 14.54 -2.20
CA ALA A 159 -10.24 14.35 -0.76
C ALA A 159 -9.92 15.66 -0.03
N GLU A 160 -8.94 16.43 -0.51
CA GLU A 160 -8.58 17.73 0.05
C GLU A 160 -9.76 18.70 0.03
N GLN A 161 -10.41 18.85 -1.13
CA GLN A 161 -11.60 19.70 -1.28
C GLN A 161 -12.74 19.27 -0.34
N ALA A 162 -12.95 17.95 -0.18
CA ALA A 162 -13.95 17.44 0.74
C ALA A 162 -13.58 17.74 2.20
N ALA A 163 -12.31 17.60 2.59
CA ALA A 163 -11.83 17.88 3.93
C ALA A 163 -11.94 19.38 4.27
N GLU A 164 -11.54 20.27 3.34
CA GLU A 164 -11.67 21.73 3.46
C GLU A 164 -13.13 22.16 3.61
N ALA A 165 -14.06 21.47 2.93
CA ALA A 165 -15.50 21.68 3.07
C ALA A 165 -16.11 21.08 4.35
N GLY A 166 -15.28 20.49 5.23
CA GLY A 166 -15.73 19.83 6.46
C GLY A 166 -16.36 18.44 6.26
N ASN A 167 -16.31 17.88 5.04
CA ASN A 167 -16.84 16.57 4.71
C ASN A 167 -15.76 15.48 4.83
N LYS A 168 -15.28 15.27 6.05
CA LYS A 168 -14.19 14.32 6.38
C LYS A 168 -14.53 12.88 6.00
N ARG A 169 -15.79 12.46 6.16
CA ARG A 169 -16.29 11.15 5.70
C ARG A 169 -16.01 10.92 4.21
N ARG A 170 -16.32 11.92 3.38
CA ARG A 170 -16.12 11.84 1.93
C ARG A 170 -14.64 11.91 1.56
N ALA A 171 -13.86 12.71 2.27
CA ALA A 171 -12.41 12.73 2.11
C ALA A 171 -11.80 11.34 2.37
N ALA A 172 -12.17 10.71 3.48
CA ALA A 172 -11.75 9.34 3.80
C ALA A 172 -12.16 8.35 2.70
N ALA A 173 -13.39 8.41 2.19
CA ALA A 173 -13.85 7.54 1.10
C ALA A 173 -12.99 7.66 -0.17
N TYR A 174 -12.59 8.88 -0.57
CA TYR A 174 -11.70 9.09 -1.71
C TYR A 174 -10.29 8.51 -1.47
N LEU A 175 -9.75 8.66 -0.26
CA LEU A 175 -8.44 8.13 0.10
C LEU A 175 -8.42 6.61 0.20
N LEU A 176 -9.53 5.99 0.63
CA LEU A 176 -9.72 4.55 0.56
C LEU A 176 -9.73 4.04 -0.89
N LEU A 177 -10.37 4.77 -1.80
CA LEU A 177 -10.37 4.46 -3.22
C LEU A 177 -8.96 4.57 -3.83
N VAL A 178 -8.12 5.51 -3.40
CA VAL A 178 -6.70 5.56 -3.83
C VAL A 178 -6.01 4.23 -3.55
N GLY A 179 -6.15 3.69 -2.33
CA GLY A 179 -5.58 2.40 -1.97
C GLY A 179 -6.06 1.25 -2.87
N GLN A 180 -7.37 1.19 -3.14
CA GLN A 180 -7.97 0.17 -3.99
C GLN A 180 -7.50 0.26 -5.45
N VAL A 181 -7.44 1.48 -6.02
CA VAL A 181 -6.94 1.71 -7.38
C VAL A 181 -5.50 1.24 -7.52
N VAL A 182 -4.66 1.57 -6.54
CA VAL A 182 -3.24 1.19 -6.52
C VAL A 182 -3.05 -0.31 -6.35
N ASP A 183 -3.81 -0.94 -5.44
CA ASP A 183 -3.76 -2.39 -5.24
C ASP A 183 -4.22 -3.12 -6.51
N ARG A 184 -5.32 -2.66 -7.14
CA ARG A 184 -5.86 -3.23 -8.38
C ARG A 184 -4.89 -3.07 -9.54
N ALA A 185 -4.30 -1.90 -9.71
CA ALA A 185 -3.34 -1.63 -10.78
C ALA A 185 -2.15 -2.59 -10.74
N CYS A 186 -1.66 -2.93 -9.54
CA CYS A 186 -0.57 -3.90 -9.37
C CYS A 186 -0.98 -5.37 -9.52
N VAL A 187 -2.28 -5.64 -9.58
CA VAL A 187 -2.87 -6.97 -9.73
C VAL A 187 -3.32 -7.25 -11.17
N ASP A 188 -3.62 -6.20 -11.96
CA ASP A 188 -4.21 -6.28 -13.30
C ASP A 188 -3.20 -6.38 -14.46
N VAL A 189 -1.91 -6.38 -14.16
CA VAL A 189 -0.94 -6.89 -15.15
C VAL A 189 -1.28 -8.38 -15.35
N ASP A 190 -1.33 -8.90 -16.59
CA ASP A 190 -1.57 -10.33 -16.92
C ASP A 190 -0.42 -11.21 -16.40
N ILE A 191 -0.25 -11.17 -15.09
CA ILE A 191 0.66 -11.93 -14.29
C ILE A 191 -0.08 -13.23 -14.08
N ASP A 192 0.42 -14.29 -14.72
CA ASP A 192 0.03 -15.67 -14.42
C ASP A 192 -0.16 -15.87 -12.91
N ARG A 193 -1.10 -16.71 -12.48
CA ARG A 193 -1.41 -16.92 -11.06
C ARG A 193 -0.16 -17.30 -10.25
N ASP A 194 0.75 -18.07 -10.85
CA ASP A 194 2.04 -18.44 -10.24
C ASP A 194 3.00 -17.26 -10.11
N ASN A 195 2.93 -16.33 -11.06
CA ASN A 195 3.67 -15.08 -11.04
C ASN A 195 3.14 -14.12 -9.95
N PHE A 196 1.82 -14.09 -9.70
CA PHE A 196 1.24 -13.20 -8.70
C PHE A 196 1.49 -13.70 -7.27
N ARG A 197 1.56 -15.03 -7.07
CA ARG A 197 2.00 -15.64 -5.80
C ARG A 197 3.36 -15.10 -5.36
N ALA A 198 4.27 -14.92 -6.31
CA ALA A 198 5.59 -14.41 -6.02
C ALA A 198 5.60 -12.92 -5.64
N VAL A 199 4.81 -12.10 -6.34
CA VAL A 199 4.61 -10.68 -6.00
C VAL A 199 4.08 -10.55 -4.58
N ALA A 200 3.08 -11.37 -4.19
CA ALA A 200 2.57 -11.39 -2.83
C ALA A 200 3.63 -11.80 -1.79
N ARG A 201 4.46 -12.82 -2.08
CA ARG A 201 5.57 -13.20 -1.19
C ARG A 201 6.59 -12.08 -0.99
N PHE A 202 6.95 -11.39 -2.07
CA PHE A 202 7.89 -10.28 -1.98
C PHE A 202 7.32 -9.14 -1.13
N ALA A 203 6.04 -8.78 -1.36
CA ALA A 203 5.36 -7.79 -0.53
C ALA A 203 5.32 -8.20 0.96
N MET A 204 5.07 -9.47 1.27
CA MET A 204 5.10 -9.98 2.64
C MET A 204 6.49 -9.96 3.25
N ALA A 205 7.54 -10.28 2.50
CA ALA A 205 8.91 -10.16 2.98
C ALA A 205 9.25 -8.71 3.35
N ARG A 206 8.82 -7.75 2.52
CA ARG A 206 8.95 -6.32 2.82
C ARG A 206 8.15 -5.92 4.06
N ALA A 207 6.90 -6.37 4.20
CA ALA A 207 6.08 -6.11 5.38
C ALA A 207 6.75 -6.61 6.68
N ASN A 208 7.26 -7.84 6.68
CA ASN A 208 7.94 -8.42 7.84
C ASN A 208 9.22 -7.64 8.19
N ASN A 209 10.04 -7.33 7.19
CA ASN A 209 11.26 -6.53 7.38
C ASN A 209 10.94 -5.11 7.89
N ALA A 210 9.87 -4.49 7.39
CA ALA A 210 9.41 -3.19 7.84
C ALA A 210 8.97 -3.21 9.32
N VAL A 211 8.21 -4.24 9.72
CA VAL A 211 7.82 -4.45 11.12
C VAL A 211 9.05 -4.66 12.02
N ASP A 212 9.97 -5.55 11.61
CA ASP A 212 11.20 -5.83 12.36
C ASP A 212 12.13 -4.61 12.44
N LEU A 213 12.19 -3.80 11.39
CA LEU A 213 12.94 -2.55 11.40
C LEU A 213 12.30 -1.53 12.33
N SER A 214 10.99 -1.36 12.26
CA SER A 214 10.25 -0.43 13.12
C SER A 214 10.44 -0.78 14.58
N ALA A 215 10.31 -2.06 14.95
CA ALA A 215 10.52 -2.53 16.31
C ALA A 215 11.95 -2.27 16.84
N ARG A 216 12.96 -2.20 15.96
CA ARG A 216 14.35 -1.86 16.34
C ARG A 216 14.60 -0.36 16.43
N MET A 217 13.87 0.43 15.66
CA MET A 217 14.03 1.90 15.61
C MET A 217 13.23 2.62 16.69
N LEU A 218 12.18 1.99 17.22
CA LEU A 218 11.42 2.57 18.34
C LEU A 218 12.32 2.79 19.56
N PRO A 219 12.25 3.97 20.20
CA PRO A 219 12.98 4.21 21.43
C PRO A 219 12.36 3.45 22.61
N ASP A 220 13.12 3.27 23.69
CA ASP A 220 12.66 2.58 24.90
C ASP A 220 11.44 3.28 25.56
N ASP A 221 11.25 4.58 25.30
CA ASP A 221 10.14 5.40 25.77
C ASP A 221 9.08 5.69 24.69
N ALA A 222 8.98 4.82 23.67
CA ALA A 222 7.98 4.92 22.61
C ALA A 222 6.55 5.15 23.14
N THR A 223 5.82 6.05 22.48
CA THR A 223 4.47 6.42 22.89
C THR A 223 3.48 5.26 22.71
N ASN A 224 2.36 5.30 23.44
CA ASN A 224 1.27 4.34 23.24
C ASN A 224 0.73 4.34 21.80
N THR A 225 0.79 5.49 21.10
CA THR A 225 0.38 5.57 19.69
C THR A 225 1.33 4.81 18.79
N GLN A 226 2.64 5.01 18.95
CA GLN A 226 3.67 4.29 18.19
C GLN A 226 3.59 2.78 18.44
N LEU A 227 3.42 2.35 19.69
CA LEU A 227 3.26 0.92 20.04
C LEU A 227 1.98 0.32 19.43
N ARG A 228 0.86 1.06 19.40
CA ARG A 228 -0.37 0.61 18.73
C ARG A 228 -0.19 0.48 17.22
N LEU A 229 0.51 1.42 16.59
CA LEU A 229 0.80 1.36 15.16
C LEU A 229 1.70 0.17 14.83
N LEU A 230 2.75 -0.09 15.63
CA LEU A 230 3.58 -1.27 15.46
C LEU A 230 2.77 -2.57 15.57
N HIS A 231 1.95 -2.69 16.62
CA HIS A 231 1.09 -3.86 16.82
C HIS A 231 0.07 -4.04 15.67
N ARG A 232 -0.44 -2.93 15.11
CA ARG A 232 -1.27 -2.95 13.91
C ARG A 232 -0.51 -3.44 12.68
N ALA A 233 0.72 -2.98 12.47
CA ALA A 233 1.56 -3.47 11.38
C ALA A 233 1.87 -4.96 11.51
N GLU A 234 2.20 -5.44 12.71
CA GLU A 234 2.38 -6.87 13.02
C GLU A 234 1.14 -7.68 12.63
N HIS A 235 -0.03 -7.23 13.05
CA HIS A 235 -1.27 -7.94 12.77
C HIS A 235 -1.65 -7.96 11.28
N LEU A 236 -1.42 -6.86 10.56
CA LEU A 236 -1.60 -6.81 9.11
C LEU A 236 -0.64 -7.77 8.39
N ALA A 237 0.61 -7.87 8.85
CA ALA A 237 1.57 -8.84 8.31
C ALA A 237 1.15 -10.29 8.58
N GLU A 238 0.64 -10.59 9.78
CA GLU A 238 0.08 -11.91 10.10
C GLU A 238 -1.12 -12.26 9.21
N TRP A 239 -2.01 -11.31 8.97
CA TRP A 239 -3.16 -11.53 8.09
C TRP A 239 -2.76 -11.67 6.63
N ALA A 240 -1.72 -10.96 6.18
CA ALA A 240 -1.15 -11.17 4.87
C ALA A 240 -0.65 -12.61 4.70
N GLU A 241 0.05 -13.15 5.71
CA GLU A 241 0.49 -14.54 5.74
C GLU A 241 -0.70 -15.53 5.72
N ARG A 242 -1.74 -15.29 6.52
CA ARG A 242 -2.96 -16.13 6.50
C ARG A 242 -3.65 -16.08 5.14
N ALA A 243 -3.78 -14.91 4.52
CA ALA A 243 -4.36 -14.76 3.19
C ALA A 243 -3.53 -15.53 2.14
N PHE A 244 -2.20 -15.44 2.24
CA PHE A 244 -1.27 -16.17 1.37
C PHE A 244 -1.41 -17.69 1.49
N GLN A 245 -1.48 -18.21 2.72
CA GLN A 245 -1.68 -19.63 3.01
C GLN A 245 -3.02 -20.16 2.46
N ASN A 246 -4.03 -19.30 2.39
CA ASN A 246 -5.35 -19.61 1.82
C ASN A 246 -5.44 -19.32 0.30
N HIS A 247 -4.31 -19.12 -0.38
CA HIS A 247 -4.24 -18.82 -1.82
C HIS A 247 -4.98 -17.54 -2.25
N ARG A 248 -5.22 -16.60 -1.33
CA ARG A 248 -5.79 -15.26 -1.57
C ARG A 248 -4.66 -14.26 -1.75
N PHE A 249 -3.95 -14.39 -2.86
CA PHE A 249 -2.69 -13.68 -3.06
C PHE A 249 -2.89 -12.17 -3.19
N ARG A 250 -3.99 -11.69 -3.80
CA ARG A 250 -4.26 -10.25 -3.97
C ARG A 250 -4.49 -9.61 -2.63
N ARG A 251 -5.27 -10.28 -1.79
CA ARG A 251 -5.47 -9.90 -0.39
C ARG A 251 -4.16 -9.87 0.40
N ALA A 252 -3.33 -10.90 0.26
CA ALA A 252 -2.03 -10.97 0.92
C ALA A 252 -1.11 -9.80 0.54
N PHE A 253 -1.01 -9.50 -0.76
CA PHE A 253 -0.27 -8.35 -1.28
C PHE A 253 -0.77 -7.02 -0.71
N ALA A 254 -2.09 -6.81 -0.77
CA ALA A 254 -2.77 -5.62 -0.30
C ALA A 254 -2.54 -5.39 1.21
N LEU A 255 -2.67 -6.43 2.04
CA LEU A 255 -2.42 -6.38 3.48
C LEU A 255 -0.94 -6.13 3.80
N ALA A 256 -0.02 -6.78 3.09
CA ALA A 256 1.42 -6.61 3.29
C ALA A 256 1.88 -5.17 3.00
N ARG A 257 1.39 -4.55 1.91
CA ARG A 257 1.67 -3.14 1.62
C ARG A 257 1.17 -2.19 2.71
N ARG A 258 -0.04 -2.44 3.23
CA ARG A 258 -0.57 -1.66 4.35
C ARG A 258 0.31 -1.81 5.59
N ALA A 259 0.74 -3.03 5.91
CA ALA A 259 1.63 -3.29 7.03
C ALA A 259 2.95 -2.51 6.93
N GLU A 260 3.58 -2.50 5.75
CA GLU A 260 4.80 -1.73 5.48
C GLU A 260 4.65 -0.22 5.77
N ILE A 261 3.54 0.37 5.35
CA ILE A 261 3.24 1.80 5.56
C ILE A 261 2.94 2.08 7.03
N VAL A 262 2.13 1.24 7.66
CA VAL A 262 1.78 1.40 9.09
C VAL A 262 3.01 1.21 9.98
N ALA A 263 3.95 0.34 9.57
CA ALA A 263 5.22 0.14 10.27
C ALA A 263 6.05 1.43 10.29
N LEU A 264 6.22 2.10 9.14
CA LEU A 264 6.89 3.41 9.11
C LEU A 264 6.24 4.42 10.04
N ARG A 265 4.91 4.50 10.07
CA ARG A 265 4.18 5.41 10.97
C ARG A 265 4.37 5.08 12.45
N ALA A 266 4.78 3.87 12.80
CA ALA A 266 5.18 3.59 14.17
C ALA A 266 6.48 4.32 14.52
N VAL A 267 7.38 4.53 13.57
CA VAL A 267 8.69 5.15 13.77
C VAL A 267 8.63 6.68 13.72
N ILE A 268 7.79 7.24 12.85
CA ILE A 268 7.71 8.69 12.62
C ILE A 268 6.47 9.29 13.30
N ASP A 269 6.63 10.39 14.03
CA ASP A 269 5.51 11.11 14.62
C ASP A 269 4.72 11.87 13.53
N ILE A 270 3.40 11.80 13.67
CA ILE A 270 2.41 12.35 12.72
C ILE A 270 2.21 13.84 12.96
N ASP A 271 2.45 14.33 14.18
CA ASP A 271 2.26 15.74 14.56
C ASP A 271 3.38 16.66 14.04
N GLY A 272 4.33 16.08 13.29
CA GLY A 272 5.39 16.77 12.58
C GLY A 272 6.64 15.91 12.60
N VAL A 273 6.99 15.33 11.45
CA VAL A 273 8.22 14.54 11.31
C VAL A 273 9.40 15.41 11.77
N GLN A 274 10.07 14.99 12.83
CA GLN A 274 11.19 15.73 13.40
C GLN A 274 12.46 15.47 12.58
N ASP A 275 13.37 16.45 12.54
CA ASP A 275 14.65 16.31 11.84
C ASP A 275 15.45 15.09 12.35
N GLU A 276 15.33 14.76 13.64
CA GLU A 276 15.92 13.57 14.24
C GLU A 276 15.36 12.27 13.67
N GLU A 277 14.05 12.21 13.38
CA GLU A 277 13.41 11.02 12.81
C GLU A 277 13.81 10.84 11.34
N ILE A 278 13.83 11.93 10.56
CA ILE A 278 14.33 11.94 9.18
C ILE A 278 15.77 11.44 9.14
N ARG A 279 16.62 11.98 10.01
CA ARG A 279 18.03 11.58 10.10
C ARG A 279 18.17 10.11 10.49
N SER A 280 17.38 9.63 11.44
CA SER A 280 17.42 8.23 11.87
C SER A 280 17.03 7.28 10.73
N VAL A 281 15.97 7.60 9.97
CA VAL A 281 15.57 6.81 8.79
C VAL A 281 16.63 6.90 7.68
N TYR A 282 17.21 8.07 7.46
CA TYR A 282 18.31 8.25 6.50
C TYR A 282 19.52 7.38 6.85
N GLU A 283 20.04 7.48 8.08
CA GLU A 283 21.24 6.75 8.53
C GLU A 283 21.03 5.23 8.43
N VAL A 284 19.82 4.76 8.79
CA VAL A 284 19.44 3.34 8.68
C VAL A 284 19.34 2.91 7.21
N ALA A 285 18.73 3.71 6.34
CA ALA A 285 18.61 3.40 4.93
C ALA A 285 19.98 3.35 4.24
N GLU A 286 20.85 4.32 4.55
CA GLU A 286 22.22 4.39 4.03
C GLU A 286 23.02 3.15 4.48
N THR A 287 23.01 2.85 5.78
CA THR A 287 23.73 1.69 6.34
C THR A 287 23.27 0.37 5.70
N LEU A 288 21.95 0.14 5.62
CA LEU A 288 21.41 -1.10 5.05
C LEU A 288 21.70 -1.21 3.54
N LEU A 289 21.68 -0.09 2.83
CA LEU A 289 22.02 -0.06 1.41
C LEU A 289 23.51 -0.34 1.18
N GLU A 290 24.40 0.24 1.99
CA GLU A 290 25.84 -0.05 1.96
C GLU A 290 26.12 -1.53 2.24
N GLU A 291 25.48 -2.09 3.27
CA GLU A 291 25.59 -3.52 3.59
C GLU A 291 25.11 -4.41 2.43
N ALA A 292 23.96 -4.09 1.83
CA ALA A 292 23.42 -4.84 0.70
C ALA A 292 24.31 -4.72 -0.54
N SER A 293 24.86 -3.53 -0.81
CA SER A 293 25.78 -3.29 -1.92
C SER A 293 27.14 -3.98 -1.71
N GLY A 294 27.50 -4.30 -0.47
CA GLY A 294 28.69 -5.05 -0.09
C GLY A 294 28.59 -6.57 -0.25
N ILE A 295 27.45 -7.12 -0.69
CA ILE A 295 27.31 -8.55 -0.96
C ILE A 295 28.29 -8.97 -2.08
N GLU A 296 29.19 -9.91 -1.77
CA GLU A 296 30.07 -10.52 -2.77
C GLU A 296 29.29 -11.46 -3.69
N ASP A 297 29.47 -11.31 -5.01
CA ASP A 297 28.80 -12.11 -6.06
C ASP A 297 27.26 -12.20 -5.87
N PRO A 298 26.54 -11.06 -5.86
CA PRO A 298 25.10 -11.05 -5.64
C PRO A 298 24.40 -11.85 -6.73
N THR A 299 23.40 -12.62 -6.34
CA THR A 299 22.49 -13.24 -7.32
C THR A 299 21.81 -12.16 -8.17
N GLU A 300 21.32 -12.51 -9.36
CA GLU A 300 20.59 -11.56 -10.21
C GLU A 300 19.42 -10.90 -9.47
N VAL A 301 18.77 -11.65 -8.58
CA VAL A 301 17.68 -11.16 -7.73
C VAL A 301 18.18 -10.09 -6.76
N GLN A 302 19.26 -10.40 -6.02
CA GLN A 302 19.85 -9.47 -5.07
C GLN A 302 20.31 -8.20 -5.78
N GLN A 303 20.96 -8.32 -6.94
CA GLN A 303 21.40 -7.15 -7.70
C GLN A 303 20.21 -6.25 -8.12
N ARG A 304 19.08 -6.83 -8.56
CA ARG A 304 17.89 -6.04 -8.88
C ARG A 304 17.30 -5.34 -7.66
N LEU A 305 17.27 -6.01 -6.51
CA LEU A 305 16.80 -5.42 -5.26
C LEU A 305 17.71 -4.29 -4.78
N ILE A 306 19.03 -4.46 -4.88
CA ILE A 306 20.02 -3.42 -4.58
C ILE A 306 19.79 -2.21 -5.49
N ASN A 307 19.71 -2.40 -6.81
CA ASN A 307 19.47 -1.31 -7.76
C ASN A 307 18.13 -0.58 -7.48
N MET A 308 17.09 -1.31 -7.05
CA MET A 308 15.82 -0.70 -6.65
C MET A 308 15.97 0.12 -5.36
N ALA A 309 16.68 -0.40 -4.37
CA ALA A 309 16.97 0.31 -3.13
C ALA A 309 17.80 1.58 -3.38
N GLU A 310 18.79 1.54 -4.27
CA GLU A 310 19.57 2.72 -4.69
C GLU A 310 18.68 3.80 -5.30
N LYS A 311 17.80 3.43 -6.25
CA LYS A 311 16.86 4.39 -6.87
C LYS A 311 15.92 5.03 -5.84
N LEU A 312 15.39 4.22 -4.91
CA LEU A 312 14.53 4.70 -3.83
C LEU A 312 15.30 5.61 -2.86
N PHE A 313 16.55 5.26 -2.55
CA PHE A 313 17.42 6.08 -1.69
C PHE A 313 17.64 7.45 -2.32
N GLN A 314 18.14 7.47 -3.56
CA GLN A 314 18.41 8.70 -4.30
C GLN A 314 17.16 9.58 -4.43
N ALA A 315 16.01 8.98 -4.78
CA ALA A 315 14.75 9.72 -4.87
C ALA A 315 14.30 10.28 -3.50
N GLY A 316 14.60 9.59 -2.41
CA GLY A 316 14.36 10.07 -1.05
C GLY A 316 15.23 11.27 -0.70
N VAL A 317 16.54 11.17 -0.95
CA VAL A 317 17.52 12.24 -0.71
C VAL A 317 17.17 13.50 -1.49
N GLU A 318 16.96 13.39 -2.80
CA GLU A 318 16.62 14.54 -3.66
C GLU A 318 15.38 15.30 -3.17
N ARG A 319 14.39 14.58 -2.64
CA ARG A 319 13.16 15.20 -2.10
C ARG A 319 13.41 15.90 -0.78
N LEU A 320 14.15 15.28 0.14
CA LEU A 320 14.51 15.91 1.40
C LEU A 320 15.34 17.18 1.16
N GLU A 321 16.29 17.13 0.23
CA GLU A 321 17.08 18.31 -0.18
C GLU A 321 16.22 19.41 -0.80
N ALA A 322 15.15 19.05 -1.50
CA ALA A 322 14.15 19.99 -2.01
C ALA A 322 13.19 20.52 -0.93
N GLY A 323 13.37 20.15 0.35
CA GLY A 323 12.50 20.54 1.47
C GLY A 323 11.18 19.76 1.54
N ASN A 324 11.04 18.67 0.79
CA ASN A 324 9.88 17.79 0.85
C ASN A 324 10.14 16.65 1.84
N VAL A 325 9.64 16.81 3.07
CA VAL A 325 9.76 15.82 4.16
C VAL A 325 9.25 14.42 3.79
N ARG A 326 8.38 14.30 2.78
CA ARG A 326 7.90 13.00 2.27
C ARG A 326 8.98 12.16 1.60
N GLY A 327 10.17 12.72 1.33
CA GLY A 327 11.34 11.93 0.92
C GLY A 327 11.68 10.78 1.88
N ILE A 328 11.32 10.90 3.16
CA ILE A 328 11.46 9.84 4.18
C ILE A 328 10.79 8.52 3.78
N LEU A 329 9.70 8.58 3.02
CA LEU A 329 8.94 7.42 2.56
C LEU A 329 9.76 6.55 1.60
N ALA A 330 10.52 7.18 0.71
CA ALA A 330 11.38 6.49 -0.24
C ALA A 330 12.64 5.93 0.45
N LEU A 331 13.21 6.66 1.40
CA LEU A 331 14.31 6.17 2.25
C LEU A 331 13.90 4.94 3.06
N TRP A 332 12.73 4.97 3.71
CA TRP A 332 12.19 3.82 4.43
C TRP A 332 12.12 2.57 3.55
N ARG A 333 11.57 2.73 2.34
CA ARG A 333 11.42 1.61 1.41
C ARG A 333 12.78 1.12 0.91
N SER A 334 13.74 2.01 0.70
CA SER A 334 15.13 1.63 0.39
C SER A 334 15.72 0.73 1.49
N ALA A 335 15.58 1.13 2.75
CA ALA A 335 15.99 0.31 3.91
C ALA A 335 15.32 -1.07 3.90
N VAL A 336 14.00 -1.12 3.76
CA VAL A 336 13.22 -2.37 3.77
C VAL A 336 13.61 -3.29 2.61
N VAL A 337 13.80 -2.75 1.40
CA VAL A 337 14.22 -3.51 0.22
C VAL A 337 15.65 -4.03 0.39
N SER A 338 16.55 -3.22 0.95
CA SER A 338 17.93 -3.63 1.26
C SER A 338 17.95 -4.81 2.24
N MET A 339 17.09 -4.79 3.26
CA MET A 339 16.94 -5.94 4.15
C MET A 339 16.42 -7.20 3.45
N VAL A 340 15.60 -7.07 2.40
CA VAL A 340 15.18 -8.25 1.60
C VAL A 340 16.36 -8.76 0.76
N ALA A 341 17.23 -7.90 0.25
CA ALA A 341 18.42 -8.31 -0.49
C ALA A 341 19.45 -9.06 0.40
N LEU A 342 19.53 -8.68 1.68
CA LEU A 342 20.40 -9.27 2.69
C LEU A 342 19.93 -10.63 3.24
N GLY A 343 18.65 -10.96 3.09
CA GLY A 343 18.02 -12.18 3.64
C GLY A 343 17.96 -13.35 2.68
#